data_AF-A0A261Y000-F1
#
_entry.id   AF-A0A261Y000-F1
#
_cell.length_a   1.000
_cell.length_b   1.000
_cell.length_c   1.000
_cell.angle_alpha   90.00
_cell.angle_beta   90.00
_cell.angle_gamma   90.00
#
_symmetry.space_group_name_H-M   'P 1'
#
loop_
_entity.id
_entity.type
_entity.pdbx_description
1 polymer ?
#
loop_
_entity_poly.entity_id
_entity_poly.type
_entity_poly.pdbx_seq_one_letter_code
_entity_poly.pdbx_strand_id
1 'polypeptide(L)'
;MTDEEVSDLWRSARNIGKVVEREYKATSLSFAIQDGPQAGQTVPHAHVHIIPRRFGDWANNDDIYEELDDSRKKKGVDNEEREPRSLEEMANEAKWLSQFFQESG
;
A
#
# COMPACT_ATOMS: atom_id res chain seq x y z
N MET A 1 -4.93 16.48 10.54
CA MET A 1 -5.72 15.39 11.13
C MET A 1 -5.90 15.70 12.61
N THR A 2 -7.07 15.43 13.17
CA THR A 2 -7.29 15.44 14.63
C THR A 2 -6.69 14.17 15.26
N ASP A 3 -6.55 14.15 16.59
CA ASP A 3 -6.08 12.95 17.30
C ASP A 3 -7.00 11.74 17.08
N GLU A 4 -8.31 11.98 16.93
CA GLU A 4 -9.30 10.95 16.61
C GLU A 4 -9.04 10.36 15.22
N GLU A 5 -8.83 11.22 14.20
CA GLU A 5 -8.52 10.79 12.84
C GLU A 5 -7.19 10.03 12.76
N VAL A 6 -6.17 10.45 13.51
CA VAL A 6 -4.87 9.76 13.57
C VAL A 6 -5.02 8.37 14.17
N SER A 7 -5.75 8.26 15.29
CA SER A 7 -6.03 6.97 15.93
C SER A 7 -6.83 6.05 15.00
N ASP A 8 -7.87 6.58 14.35
CA ASP A 8 -8.70 5.81 13.44
C ASP A 8 -7.92 5.31 12.21
N LEU A 9 -7.10 6.18 11.60
CA LEU A 9 -6.25 5.82 10.46
C LEU A 9 -5.34 4.63 10.79
N TRP A 10 -4.66 4.66 11.95
CA TRP A 10 -3.72 3.60 12.32
C TRP A 10 -4.42 2.32 12.78
N ARG A 11 -5.60 2.41 13.40
CA ARG A 11 -6.44 1.23 13.68
C ARG A 11 -6.88 0.55 12.39
N SER A 12 -7.35 1.34 11.43
CA SER A 12 -7.74 0.87 10.10
C SER A 12 -6.55 0.26 9.36
N ALA A 13 -5.41 0.94 9.31
CA ALA A 13 -4.20 0.46 8.65
C ALA A 13 -3.71 -0.87 9.25
N ARG A 14 -3.73 -1.01 10.58
CA ARG A 14 -3.39 -2.28 11.26
C ARG A 14 -4.36 -3.40 10.90
N ASN A 15 -5.66 -3.13 10.86
CA ASN A 15 -6.68 -4.13 10.53
C ASN A 15 -6.57 -4.58 9.07
N ILE A 16 -6.43 -3.62 8.15
CA ILE A 16 -6.18 -3.88 6.72
C ILE A 16 -4.89 -4.67 6.54
N GLY A 17 -3.80 -4.25 7.20
CA GLY A 17 -2.51 -4.92 7.19
C GLY A 17 -2.59 -6.41 7.47
N LYS A 18 -3.27 -6.80 8.56
CA LYS A 18 -3.44 -8.22 8.92
C LYS A 18 -4.16 -9.04 7.84
N VAL A 19 -5.19 -8.46 7.24
CA VAL A 19 -5.95 -9.13 6.17
C VAL A 19 -5.07 -9.28 4.93
N VAL A 20 -4.44 -8.19 4.46
CA VAL A 20 -3.62 -8.27 3.24
C VAL A 20 -2.39 -9.16 3.44
N GLU A 21 -1.77 -9.17 4.63
CA GLU A 21 -0.67 -10.08 4.93
C GLU A 21 -1.09 -11.55 4.80
N ARG A 22 -2.22 -11.93 5.42
CA ARG A 22 -2.75 -13.29 5.41
C ARG A 22 -3.18 -13.72 4.01
N GLU A 23 -4.02 -12.92 3.35
CA GLU A 23 -4.64 -13.29 2.08
C GLU A 23 -3.62 -13.32 0.93
N TYR A 24 -2.64 -12.41 0.96
CA TYR A 24 -1.52 -12.43 0.02
C TYR A 24 -0.34 -13.27 0.54
N LYS A 25 -0.53 -14.18 1.51
CA LYS A 25 0.51 -15.14 1.97
C LYS A 25 1.88 -14.48 2.20
N ALA A 26 1.86 -13.26 2.71
CA ALA A 26 3.04 -12.50 3.08
C ALA A 26 3.52 -12.93 4.46
N THR A 27 4.75 -12.55 4.79
CA THR A 27 5.36 -12.84 6.10
C THR A 27 5.67 -11.56 6.87
N SER A 28 5.51 -10.40 6.24
CA SER A 28 5.77 -9.09 6.82
C SER A 28 4.97 -8.01 6.07
N LEU A 29 4.95 -6.79 6.61
CA LEU A 29 4.29 -5.62 6.02
C LEU A 29 5.24 -4.42 6.03
N SER A 30 5.23 -3.65 4.96
CA SER A 30 5.78 -2.29 4.94
C SER A 30 4.63 -1.29 5.04
N PHE A 31 4.67 -0.42 6.05
CA PHE A 31 3.79 0.73 6.18
C PHE A 31 4.58 2.00 5.87
N ALA A 32 4.09 2.85 4.97
CA ALA A 32 4.74 4.10 4.62
C ALA A 32 3.75 5.25 4.50
N ILE A 33 4.16 6.42 4.97
CA ILE A 33 3.47 7.71 4.80
C ILE A 33 4.47 8.67 4.18
N GLN A 34 4.10 9.28 3.06
CA GLN A 34 4.88 10.31 2.40
C GLN A 34 4.25 11.67 2.73
N ASP A 35 4.65 12.25 3.87
CA ASP A 35 4.11 13.51 4.36
C ASP A 35 4.81 14.72 3.70
N GLY A 36 4.19 15.20 2.62
CA GLY A 36 4.66 16.35 1.85
C GLY A 36 5.53 16.01 0.64
N PRO A 37 5.74 16.98 -0.27
CA PRO A 37 6.42 16.74 -1.55
C PRO A 37 7.85 16.18 -1.40
N GLN A 38 8.60 16.65 -0.40
CA GLN A 38 9.97 16.21 -0.14
C GLN A 38 10.05 14.76 0.36
N ALA A 39 8.98 14.24 0.97
CA ALA A 39 8.85 12.85 1.37
C ALA A 39 8.37 11.94 0.22
N GLY A 40 8.13 12.48 -0.98
CA GLY A 40 7.69 11.72 -2.16
C GLY A 40 6.19 11.81 -2.46
N GLN A 41 5.42 12.65 -1.76
CA GLN A 41 3.98 12.76 -1.96
C GLN A 41 3.64 13.27 -3.38
N THR A 42 2.85 12.51 -4.12
CA THR A 42 2.37 12.89 -5.47
C THR A 42 0.94 13.40 -5.47
N VAL A 43 0.06 12.82 -4.63
CA VAL A 43 -1.33 13.24 -4.45
C VAL A 43 -1.46 13.99 -3.12
N PRO A 44 -1.96 15.26 -3.10
CA PRO A 44 -2.05 16.08 -1.89
C PRO A 44 -3.25 15.66 -1.00
N HIS A 45 -3.21 14.42 -0.54
CA HIS A 45 -4.15 13.80 0.39
C HIS A 45 -3.38 12.83 1.27
N ALA A 46 -3.63 12.82 2.58
CA ALA A 46 -2.97 11.89 3.49
C ALA A 46 -3.39 10.44 3.16
N HIS A 47 -2.42 9.56 2.94
CA HIS A 47 -2.65 8.14 2.67
C HIS A 47 -1.50 7.31 3.24
N VAL A 48 -1.81 6.05 3.58
CA VAL A 48 -0.85 5.07 4.08
C VAL A 48 -0.69 3.99 3.01
N HIS A 49 0.53 3.73 2.57
CA HIS A 49 0.84 2.55 1.78
C HIS A 49 0.93 1.33 2.72
N ILE A 50 0.26 0.25 2.36
CA ILE A 50 0.30 -1.03 3.07
C ILE A 50 0.74 -2.08 2.06
N ILE A 51 1.98 -2.54 2.17
CA ILE A 51 2.60 -3.42 1.17
C ILE A 51 2.94 -4.76 1.83
N PRO A 52 2.24 -5.85 1.47
CA PRO A 52 2.59 -7.21 1.90
C PRO A 52 3.97 -7.61 1.37
N ARG A 53 4.83 -8.11 2.25
CA ARG A 53 6.22 -8.49 1.94
C ARG A 53 6.46 -9.99 2.12
N ARG A 54 7.25 -10.58 1.23
CA ARG A 54 7.69 -11.98 1.28
C ARG A 54 9.21 -12.07 1.17
N PHE A 55 9.80 -13.13 1.69
CA PHE A 55 11.24 -13.36 1.49
C PHE A 55 11.56 -13.42 -0.01
N GLY A 56 12.52 -12.59 -0.45
CA GLY A 56 12.97 -12.52 -1.84
C GLY A 56 11.98 -11.85 -2.81
N ASP A 57 11.02 -11.08 -2.31
CA ASP A 57 10.14 -10.27 -3.17
C ASP A 57 10.89 -9.11 -3.87
N TRP A 58 12.00 -8.67 -3.29
CA TRP A 58 12.98 -7.76 -3.89
C TRP A 58 14.39 -8.38 -3.86
N ALA A 59 15.23 -8.01 -4.84
CA ALA A 59 16.62 -8.44 -4.92
C ALA A 59 17.47 -7.87 -3.77
N ASN A 60 17.35 -6.57 -3.49
CA ASN A 60 17.76 -5.96 -2.22
C ASN A 60 16.59 -5.16 -1.65
N ASN A 61 16.38 -5.26 -0.34
CA ASN A 61 15.26 -4.58 0.33
C ASN A 61 15.41 -3.05 0.31
N ASP A 62 16.64 -2.54 0.21
CA ASP A 62 16.94 -1.10 0.14
C ASP A 62 16.65 -0.51 -1.26
N ASP A 63 16.54 -1.35 -2.29
CA ASP A 63 16.17 -0.92 -3.66
C ASP A 63 14.77 -0.31 -3.69
N ILE A 64 13.92 -0.59 -2.68
CA ILE A 64 12.61 0.04 -2.52
C ILE A 64 12.71 1.56 -2.43
N TYR A 65 13.79 2.10 -1.86
CA TYR A 65 13.96 3.54 -1.71
C TYR A 65 14.37 4.21 -3.02
N GLU A 66 15.16 3.51 -3.85
CA GLU A 66 15.53 3.98 -5.19
C GLU A 66 14.34 3.91 -6.16
N GLU A 67 13.54 2.84 -6.12
CA GLU A 67 12.32 2.70 -6.93
C GLU A 67 11.23 3.71 -6.54
N LEU A 68 11.03 3.97 -5.24
CA LEU A 68 10.13 5.02 -4.77
C LEU A 68 10.57 6.41 -5.25
N ASP A 69 11.87 6.65 -5.38
CA ASP A 69 12.41 7.90 -5.93
C ASP A 69 12.19 7.97 -7.45
N ASP A 70 12.46 6.88 -8.19
CA ASP A 70 12.40 6.88 -9.64
C ASP A 70 10.98 6.86 -10.22
N SER A 71 9.98 6.38 -9.47
CA SER A 71 8.55 6.55 -9.81
C SER A 71 8.15 8.03 -10.02
N ARG A 72 8.92 8.99 -9.46
CA ARG A 72 8.75 10.44 -9.68
C ARG A 72 9.03 10.89 -11.12
N LYS A 73 9.80 10.12 -11.90
CA LYS A 73 10.28 10.51 -13.24
C LYS A 73 9.51 9.86 -14.39
N LYS A 74 8.73 8.81 -14.14
CA LYS A 74 8.09 7.99 -15.17
C LYS A 74 6.59 8.27 -15.26
N LYS A 75 6.04 8.31 -16.48
CA LYS A 75 4.60 8.51 -16.76
C LYS A 75 3.81 7.18 -16.78
N GLY A 76 4.16 6.24 -15.91
CA GLY A 76 3.55 4.91 -15.83
C GLY A 76 3.33 4.46 -14.40
N VAL A 77 2.67 3.31 -14.23
CA VAL A 77 2.76 2.52 -12.99
C VAL A 77 4.25 2.24 -12.76
N ASP A 78 4.71 2.11 -11.50
CA ASP A 78 6.13 2.08 -11.06
C ASP A 78 7.13 1.27 -11.92
N ASN A 79 6.64 0.36 -12.76
CA ASN A 79 7.35 -0.32 -13.85
C ASN A 79 6.70 -0.01 -15.22
N GLU A 80 7.45 0.52 -16.19
CA GLU A 80 6.98 0.82 -17.56
C GLU A 80 6.50 -0.42 -18.34
N GLU A 81 6.94 -1.61 -17.94
CA GLU A 81 6.49 -2.89 -18.50
C GLU A 81 5.21 -3.40 -17.83
N ARG A 82 4.78 -2.79 -16.71
CA ARG A 82 3.58 -3.19 -15.99
C ARG A 82 2.38 -2.42 -16.51
N GLU A 83 1.55 -3.13 -17.28
CA GLU A 83 0.24 -2.64 -17.68
C GLU A 83 -0.63 -2.33 -16.44
N PRO A 84 -1.30 -1.17 -16.39
CA PRO A 84 -2.28 -0.88 -15.36
C PRO A 84 -3.35 -1.97 -15.31
N ARG A 85 -3.74 -2.37 -14.10
CA ARG A 85 -4.88 -3.28 -13.92
C ARG A 85 -6.17 -2.60 -14.40
N SER A 86 -7.08 -3.40 -14.94
CA SER A 86 -8.40 -2.93 -15.32
C SER A 86 -9.24 -2.56 -14.08
N LEU A 87 -10.25 -1.70 -14.28
CA LEU A 87 -11.20 -1.36 -13.22
C LEU A 87 -11.98 -2.59 -12.73
N GLU A 88 -12.25 -3.54 -13.61
CA GLU A 88 -12.95 -4.78 -13.26
C GLU A 88 -12.08 -5.67 -12.35
N GLU A 89 -10.79 -5.83 -12.65
CA GLU A 89 -9.86 -6.57 -11.79
C GLU A 89 -9.74 -5.91 -10.41
N MET A 90 -9.61 -4.58 -10.36
CA MET A 90 -9.57 -3.85 -9.10
C MET A 90 -10.86 -4.01 -8.28
N ALA A 91 -12.02 -3.94 -8.93
CA ALA A 91 -13.32 -4.13 -8.28
C ALA A 91 -13.50 -5.56 -7.75
N ASN A 92 -13.08 -6.56 -8.52
CA ASN A 92 -13.13 -7.96 -8.11
C ASN A 92 -12.19 -8.23 -6.92
N GLU A 93 -10.98 -7.68 -6.94
CA GLU A 93 -10.05 -7.76 -5.81
C GLU A 93 -10.64 -7.09 -4.55
N ALA A 94 -11.20 -5.89 -4.68
CA ALA A 94 -11.82 -5.20 -3.56
C ALA A 94 -13.02 -5.98 -2.98
N LYS A 95 -13.87 -6.56 -3.84
CA LYS A 95 -15.02 -7.40 -3.44
C LYS A 95 -14.59 -8.72 -2.79
N TRP A 96 -13.47 -9.27 -3.20
CA TRP A 96 -12.88 -10.44 -2.56
C TRP A 96 -12.32 -10.05 -1.18
N LEU A 97 -11.51 -8.99 -1.10
CA LEU A 97 -10.91 -8.52 0.16
C LEU A 97 -11.97 -8.13 1.20
N SER A 98 -13.08 -7.51 0.78
CA SER A 98 -14.16 -7.09 1.68
C SER A 98 -14.75 -8.25 2.48
N GLN A 99 -14.67 -9.48 1.99
CA GLN A 99 -15.22 -10.67 2.67
C GLN A 99 -14.46 -11.05 3.94
N PHE A 100 -13.22 -10.56 4.09
CA PHE A 100 -12.35 -10.89 5.23
C PHE A 100 -12.41 -9.87 6.36
N PHE A 101 -13.11 -8.76 6.15
CA PHE A 101 -13.38 -7.76 7.16
C PHE A 101 -14.75 -8.06 7.77
N GLN A 102 -14.77 -8.90 8.81
CA GLN A 102 -15.93 -9.00 9.68
C GLN A 102 -15.97 -7.76 10.59
N GLU A 103 -17.18 -7.32 10.98
CA GLU A 103 -17.40 -6.31 12.01
C GLU A 103 -16.63 -6.72 13.27
N SER A 104 -15.41 -6.20 13.40
CA SER A 104 -14.69 -6.21 14.66
C SER A 104 -15.38 -5.12 15.48
N GLY A 105 -16.32 -5.53 16.33
CA GLY A 105 -17.09 -4.64 17.19
C GLY A 105 -16.23 -3.72 18.07
#